data_AF-A0A2H0ZA11-F1
#
_entry.id   AF-A0A2H0ZA11-F1
#
_cell.length_a   1.000
_cell.length_b   1.000
_cell.length_c   1.000
_cell.angle_alpha   90.00
_cell.angle_beta   90.00
_cell.angle_gamma   90.00
#
_symmetry.space_group_name_H-M   'P 1'
#
loop_
_entity.id
_entity.type
_entity.pdbx_description
1 polymer ?
#
loop_
_entity_poly.entity_id
_entity_poly.type
_entity_poly.pdbx_seq_one_letter_code
_entity_poly.pdbx_strand_id
1 'polypeptide(L)'
;GVSAPGADIYTTQPDGLYQMRDGTSFSSPITSGLAALLWSYKPTYTNVQIAEVLKRSADDLGQAGPDFSFGYGRINAFRAMLMVNDTLQNFSGESKVVAFPNPFYVSRDTYINFSVPQTLVASDMKVRIYGFDGDLVAELKNFSWNGKNSSGAYAASGPYIVFVKSGKGKGKGKFVLIR
;
A
#
# COMPACT_ATOMS: atom_id res chain seq x y z
N GLY A 1 -14.23 3.20 2.39
CA GLY A 1 -14.72 3.26 1.00
C GLY A 1 -13.55 3.57 0.07
N VAL A 2 -13.82 3.72 -1.22
CA VAL A 2 -12.91 4.29 -2.21
C VAL A 2 -13.60 5.49 -2.85
N SER A 3 -12.82 6.37 -3.48
CA SER A 3 -13.34 7.51 -4.23
C SER A 3 -13.15 7.31 -5.73
N ALA A 4 -13.93 8.01 -6.53
CA ALA A 4 -13.82 8.04 -7.99
C ALA A 4 -14.21 9.44 -8.50
N PRO A 5 -13.91 9.81 -9.76
CA PRO A 5 -14.39 11.05 -10.35
C PRO A 5 -15.91 11.19 -10.18
N GLY A 6 -16.35 12.38 -9.82
CA GLY A 6 -17.77 12.69 -9.60
C GLY A 6 -18.10 14.15 -9.81
N ALA A 7 -17.20 14.91 -10.43
CA ALA A 7 -17.40 16.30 -10.81
C ALA A 7 -17.12 16.42 -12.31
N ASP A 8 -17.91 17.25 -12.99
CA ASP A 8 -17.87 17.48 -14.43
C ASP A 8 -17.86 16.17 -15.25
N ILE A 9 -18.70 15.21 -14.85
CA ILE A 9 -18.79 13.92 -15.53
C ILE A 9 -19.71 14.06 -16.74
N TYR A 10 -19.12 14.01 -17.93
CA TYR A 10 -19.88 13.97 -19.18
C TYR A 10 -20.55 12.61 -19.35
N THR A 11 -21.88 12.59 -19.36
CA THR A 11 -22.66 11.35 -19.38
C THR A 11 -23.93 11.50 -20.21
N THR A 12 -24.58 10.37 -20.48
CA THR A 12 -25.80 10.30 -21.28
C THR A 12 -27.00 10.89 -20.54
N GLN A 13 -27.92 11.43 -21.31
CA GLN A 13 -29.24 11.90 -20.90
C GLN A 13 -30.27 11.31 -21.89
N PRO A 14 -31.55 11.19 -21.50
CA PRO A 14 -32.65 10.94 -22.43
C PRO A 14 -32.55 11.73 -23.74
N ASP A 15 -33.23 11.18 -24.76
CA ASP A 15 -33.33 11.78 -26.10
C ASP A 15 -32.00 11.86 -26.86
N GLY A 16 -31.05 10.97 -26.54
CA GLY A 16 -29.76 10.88 -27.21
C GLY A 16 -28.79 12.02 -26.85
N LEU A 17 -29.11 12.78 -25.82
CA LEU A 17 -28.32 13.92 -25.36
C LEU A 17 -27.22 13.50 -24.39
N TYR A 18 -26.31 14.43 -24.15
CA TYR A 18 -25.23 14.30 -23.18
C TYR A 18 -25.10 15.60 -22.39
N GLN A 19 -24.64 15.50 -21.14
CA GLN A 19 -24.38 16.66 -20.31
C GLN A 19 -23.34 16.39 -19.23
N MET A 20 -22.76 17.45 -18.70
CA MET A 20 -21.92 17.41 -17.50
C MET A 20 -22.79 17.28 -16.25
N ARG A 21 -22.38 16.41 -15.31
CA ARG A 21 -23.05 16.24 -14.03
C ARG A 21 -22.06 16.07 -12.89
N ASP A 22 -22.50 16.50 -11.71
CA ASP A 22 -21.78 16.34 -10.45
C ASP A 22 -22.54 15.44 -9.49
N GLY A 23 -21.81 14.72 -8.65
CA GLY A 23 -22.35 13.92 -7.57
C GLY A 23 -21.62 12.58 -7.39
N THR A 24 -21.63 12.09 -6.16
CA THR A 24 -21.14 10.74 -5.83
C THR A 24 -21.92 9.64 -6.55
N SER A 25 -23.17 9.92 -6.95
CA SER A 25 -23.97 9.06 -7.82
C SER A 25 -23.30 8.78 -9.17
N PHE A 26 -22.42 9.65 -9.66
CA PHE A 26 -21.64 9.43 -10.88
C PHE A 26 -20.30 8.72 -10.59
N SER A 27 -19.76 8.87 -9.38
CA SER A 27 -18.60 8.09 -8.91
C SER A 27 -18.93 6.61 -8.72
N SER A 28 -20.15 6.30 -8.27
CA SER A 28 -20.63 4.92 -8.06
C SER A 28 -20.57 4.05 -9.33
N PRO A 29 -21.16 4.41 -10.48
CA PRO A 29 -21.11 3.60 -11.69
C PRO A 29 -19.71 3.46 -12.28
N ILE A 30 -18.82 4.45 -12.12
CA ILE A 30 -17.41 4.32 -12.52
C ILE A 30 -16.73 3.22 -11.69
N THR A 31 -16.96 3.23 -10.37
CA THR A 31 -16.43 2.18 -9.47
C THR A 31 -17.01 0.82 -9.79
N SER A 32 -18.32 0.72 -10.02
CA SER A 32 -19.00 -0.52 -10.41
C SER A 32 -18.51 -1.05 -11.75
N GLY A 33 -18.23 -0.17 -12.73
CA GLY A 33 -17.68 -0.56 -14.03
C GLY A 33 -16.28 -1.17 -13.90
N LEU A 34 -15.43 -0.60 -13.04
CA LEU A 34 -14.13 -1.21 -12.75
C LEU A 34 -14.28 -2.56 -12.01
N ALA A 35 -15.17 -2.65 -11.03
CA ALA A 35 -15.44 -3.92 -10.35
C ALA A 35 -15.90 -5.01 -11.34
N ALA A 36 -16.79 -4.66 -12.27
CA ALA A 36 -17.26 -5.56 -13.32
C ALA A 36 -16.14 -5.97 -14.28
N LEU A 37 -15.26 -5.04 -14.67
CA LEU A 37 -14.08 -5.34 -15.49
C LEU A 37 -13.17 -6.35 -14.80
N LEU A 38 -12.83 -6.12 -13.52
CA LEU A 38 -12.01 -7.04 -12.74
C LEU A 38 -12.65 -8.43 -12.64
N TRP A 39 -13.96 -8.48 -12.41
CA TRP A 39 -14.71 -9.73 -12.31
C TRP A 39 -14.78 -10.48 -13.64
N SER A 40 -14.95 -9.76 -14.76
CA SER A 40 -14.90 -10.39 -16.10
C SER A 40 -13.54 -11.01 -16.39
N TYR A 41 -12.48 -10.43 -15.84
CA TYR A 41 -11.12 -10.92 -16.03
C TYR A 41 -10.78 -12.07 -15.06
N LYS A 42 -11.23 -12.01 -13.81
CA LYS A 42 -11.15 -13.11 -12.84
C LYS A 42 -12.50 -13.50 -12.25
N PRO A 43 -13.26 -14.33 -12.98
CA PRO A 43 -14.60 -14.78 -12.57
C PRO A 43 -14.64 -15.52 -11.23
N THR A 44 -13.51 -16.10 -10.81
CA THR A 44 -13.37 -16.87 -9.57
C THR A 44 -13.22 -16.00 -8.32
N TYR A 45 -12.99 -14.69 -8.47
CA TYR A 45 -12.86 -13.80 -7.33
C TYR A 45 -14.21 -13.59 -6.64
N THR A 46 -14.18 -13.51 -5.31
CA THR A 46 -15.34 -13.11 -4.51
C THR A 46 -15.50 -11.59 -4.51
N ASN A 47 -16.68 -11.11 -4.14
CA ASN A 47 -16.93 -9.68 -3.93
C ASN A 47 -15.93 -9.04 -2.95
N VAL A 48 -15.54 -9.78 -1.90
CA VAL A 48 -14.55 -9.31 -0.91
C VAL A 48 -13.17 -9.14 -1.56
N GLN A 49 -12.76 -10.08 -2.40
CA GLN A 49 -11.47 -9.99 -3.11
C GLN A 49 -11.46 -8.83 -4.11
N ILE A 50 -12.54 -8.62 -4.86
CA ILE A 50 -12.67 -7.47 -5.77
C ILE A 50 -12.62 -6.15 -4.99
N ALA A 51 -13.34 -6.05 -3.88
CA ALA A 51 -13.30 -4.86 -3.01
C ALA A 51 -11.89 -4.60 -2.46
N GLU A 52 -11.15 -5.66 -2.13
CA GLU A 52 -9.78 -5.54 -1.65
C GLU A 52 -8.81 -5.08 -2.75
N VAL A 53 -8.97 -5.58 -3.98
CA VAL A 53 -8.21 -5.10 -5.14
C VAL A 53 -8.47 -3.61 -5.35
N LEU A 54 -9.73 -3.17 -5.34
CA LEU A 54 -10.09 -1.76 -5.50
C LEU A 54 -9.44 -0.87 -4.43
N LYS A 55 -9.41 -1.32 -3.17
CA LYS A 55 -8.76 -0.58 -2.07
C LYS A 55 -7.24 -0.54 -2.20
N ARG A 56 -6.59 -1.68 -2.47
CA ARG A 56 -5.12 -1.77 -2.51
C ARG A 56 -4.51 -1.14 -3.76
N SER A 57 -5.28 -1.07 -4.84
CA SER A 57 -4.85 -0.48 -6.10
C SER A 57 -5.16 1.01 -6.21
N ALA A 58 -5.92 1.58 -5.27
CA ALA A 58 -6.27 3.00 -5.27
C ALA A 58 -5.03 3.91 -5.15
N ASP A 59 -5.15 5.08 -5.75
CA ASP A 59 -4.20 6.18 -5.57
C ASP A 59 -4.54 6.88 -4.26
N ASP A 60 -3.64 6.78 -3.28
CA ASP A 60 -3.78 7.42 -1.97
C ASP A 60 -3.74 8.95 -2.14
N LEU A 61 -4.82 9.61 -1.75
CA LEU A 61 -5.01 11.06 -1.87
C LEU A 61 -5.41 11.60 -0.51
N GLY A 62 -5.00 12.83 -0.20
CA GLY A 62 -5.29 13.44 1.10
C GLY A 62 -4.24 13.05 2.14
N GLN A 63 -4.68 12.57 3.29
CA GLN A 63 -3.77 12.12 4.35
C GLN A 63 -3.19 10.76 3.97
N ALA A 64 -1.92 10.51 4.29
CA ALA A 64 -1.32 9.22 3.96
C ALA A 64 -2.05 8.06 4.68
N GLY A 65 -2.50 7.08 3.90
CA GLY A 65 -3.33 5.97 4.35
C GLY A 65 -4.82 6.31 4.39
N PRO A 66 -5.68 5.36 4.81
CA PRO A 66 -7.11 5.56 4.71
C PRO A 66 -7.62 6.76 5.52
N ASP A 67 -8.38 7.65 4.88
CA ASP A 67 -8.92 8.85 5.50
C ASP A 67 -10.44 9.03 5.28
N PHE A 68 -11.04 10.02 5.95
CA PHE A 68 -12.48 10.27 5.89
C PHE A 68 -12.95 10.96 4.59
N SER A 69 -12.04 11.54 3.82
CA SER A 69 -12.35 12.28 2.58
C SER A 69 -12.26 11.39 1.34
N PHE A 70 -11.21 10.56 1.26
CA PHE A 70 -10.91 9.72 0.11
C PHE A 70 -11.04 8.22 0.39
N GLY A 71 -11.27 7.83 1.65
CA GLY A 71 -11.25 6.43 2.03
C GLY A 71 -9.85 5.84 1.77
N TYR A 72 -9.77 4.74 1.03
CA TYR A 72 -8.49 4.15 0.61
C TYR A 72 -7.83 4.90 -0.57
N GLY A 73 -8.45 5.96 -1.08
CA GLY A 73 -7.97 6.72 -2.22
C GLY A 73 -8.88 6.65 -3.44
N ARG A 74 -8.43 7.27 -4.54
CA ARG A 74 -9.14 7.25 -5.82
C ARG A 74 -8.87 5.93 -6.55
N ILE A 75 -9.93 5.26 -7.05
CA ILE A 75 -9.78 4.03 -7.83
C ILE A 75 -8.83 4.22 -9.03
N ASN A 76 -8.09 3.16 -9.35
CA ASN A 76 -7.16 3.17 -10.47
C ASN A 76 -7.28 1.86 -11.26
N ALA A 77 -7.91 1.94 -12.43
CA ALA A 77 -8.21 0.78 -13.26
C ALA A 77 -6.96 0.02 -13.71
N PHE A 78 -5.90 0.75 -14.08
CA PHE A 78 -4.65 0.15 -14.53
C PHE A 78 -3.97 -0.65 -13.41
N ARG A 79 -3.87 -0.06 -12.21
CA ARG A 79 -3.29 -0.72 -11.03
C ARG A 79 -4.10 -1.95 -10.61
N ALA A 80 -5.42 -1.83 -10.66
CA ALA A 80 -6.33 -2.93 -10.32
C ALA A 80 -6.18 -4.11 -11.29
N MET A 81 -6.13 -3.85 -12.59
CA MET A 81 -5.94 -4.90 -13.60
C MET A 81 -4.59 -5.59 -13.48
N LEU A 82 -3.51 -4.85 -13.19
CA LEU A 82 -2.19 -5.44 -12.95
C LEU A 82 -2.16 -6.31 -11.68
N MET A 83 -2.90 -5.92 -10.65
CA MET A 83 -3.04 -6.70 -9.42
C MET A 83 -3.75 -8.03 -9.66
N VAL A 84 -4.78 -8.04 -10.51
CA VAL A 84 -5.54 -9.25 -10.83
C VAL A 84 -4.83 -10.13 -11.85
N ASN A 85 -4.04 -9.56 -12.77
CA ASN A 85 -3.31 -10.30 -13.80
C ASN A 85 -1.98 -10.92 -13.32
N ASP A 86 -1.74 -11.02 -12.01
CA ASP A 86 -0.49 -11.56 -11.41
C ASP A 86 0.80 -10.93 -11.98
N THR A 87 0.68 -9.80 -12.68
CA THR A 87 1.74 -9.08 -13.39
C THR A 87 2.33 -7.97 -12.52
N LEU A 88 2.01 -8.00 -11.23
CA LEU A 88 2.63 -7.17 -10.18
C LEU A 88 4.14 -7.33 -10.08
N GLN A 89 4.77 -8.23 -10.86
CA GLN A 89 6.22 -8.26 -10.98
C GLN A 89 6.82 -6.92 -11.44
N ASN A 90 6.05 -6.02 -12.05
CA ASN A 90 6.55 -4.71 -12.54
C ASN A 90 5.68 -3.49 -12.18
N PHE A 91 4.69 -3.63 -11.29
CA PHE A 91 3.82 -2.51 -10.93
C PHE A 91 4.30 -1.80 -9.65
N SER A 92 4.61 -0.51 -9.74
CA SER A 92 5.28 0.29 -8.71
C SER A 92 4.35 1.20 -7.89
N GLY A 93 3.07 0.88 -7.79
CA GLY A 93 2.14 1.59 -6.90
C GLY A 93 2.15 0.97 -5.50
N GLU A 94 2.96 1.55 -4.63
CA GLU A 94 3.33 1.15 -3.26
C GLU A 94 4.32 -0.02 -3.15
N SER A 95 5.62 0.30 -3.29
CA SER A 95 6.76 -0.49 -2.82
C SER A 95 6.87 -0.50 -1.29
N LYS A 96 5.78 -0.81 -0.59
CA LYS A 96 5.71 -0.65 0.86
C LYS A 96 6.31 -1.86 1.55
N VAL A 97 7.30 -1.61 2.38
CA VAL A 97 7.88 -2.62 3.26
C VAL A 97 6.94 -2.77 4.45
N VAL A 98 6.52 -4.00 4.73
CA VAL A 98 5.59 -4.27 5.84
C VAL A 98 6.36 -4.94 6.96
N ALA A 99 6.15 -4.48 8.19
CA ALA A 99 6.78 -5.05 9.37
C ALA A 99 5.77 -5.88 10.19
N PHE A 100 6.19 -7.05 10.68
CA PHE A 100 5.36 -7.93 11.50
C PHE A 100 6.21 -8.64 12.58
N PRO A 101 5.77 -8.67 13.85
CA PRO A 101 4.56 -8.04 14.37
C PRO A 101 4.68 -6.51 14.44
N ASN A 102 3.54 -5.82 14.39
CA ASN A 102 3.46 -4.38 14.59
C ASN A 102 2.22 -4.04 15.44
N PRO A 103 2.37 -3.59 16.70
CA PRO A 103 3.63 -3.24 17.36
C PRO A 103 4.52 -4.45 17.66
N PHE A 104 5.84 -4.26 17.64
CA PHE A 104 6.86 -5.24 18.02
C PHE A 104 7.26 -5.06 19.49
N TYR A 105 7.14 -6.11 20.28
CA TYR A 105 7.37 -6.07 21.72
C TYR A 105 8.64 -6.82 22.08
N VAL A 106 9.69 -6.10 22.50
CA VAL A 106 10.99 -6.68 22.85
C VAL A 106 10.89 -7.71 23.98
N SER A 107 9.91 -7.54 24.88
CA SER A 107 9.68 -8.41 26.04
C SER A 107 9.09 -9.78 25.72
N ARG A 108 8.44 -9.95 24.56
CA ARG A 108 7.76 -11.21 24.17
C ARG A 108 8.06 -11.70 22.77
N ASP A 109 8.44 -10.82 21.85
CA ASP A 109 8.72 -11.14 20.46
C ASP A 109 10.24 -11.24 20.25
N THR A 110 10.70 -12.36 19.68
CA THR A 110 12.14 -12.56 19.42
C THR A 110 12.64 -11.69 18.26
N TYR A 111 11.82 -11.56 17.22
CA TYR A 111 12.15 -10.81 16.00
C TYR A 111 10.94 -10.11 15.40
N ILE A 112 11.16 -8.91 14.87
CA ILE A 112 10.31 -8.30 13.85
C ILE A 112 10.83 -8.72 12.48
N ASN A 113 9.92 -9.15 11.60
CA ASN A 113 10.20 -9.55 10.23
C ASN A 113 9.68 -8.49 9.25
N PHE A 114 10.41 -8.26 8.18
CA PHE A 114 10.09 -7.30 7.14
C PHE A 114 9.74 -8.01 5.83
N SER A 115 8.47 -7.92 5.43
CA SER A 115 8.05 -8.35 4.10
C SER A 115 8.44 -7.27 3.10
N VAL A 116 9.33 -7.63 2.17
CA VAL A 116 9.81 -6.74 1.11
C VAL A 116 9.15 -7.15 -0.22
N PRO A 117 8.65 -6.17 -1.01
CA PRO A 117 8.16 -6.45 -2.36
C PRO A 117 9.21 -7.19 -3.20
N GLN A 118 8.80 -8.27 -3.88
CA GLN A 118 9.68 -9.08 -4.75
C GLN A 118 10.37 -8.23 -5.84
N THR A 119 9.74 -7.14 -6.27
CA THR A 119 10.29 -6.18 -7.25
C THR A 119 11.56 -5.48 -6.76
N LEU A 120 11.75 -5.35 -5.44
CA LEU A 120 12.96 -4.78 -4.84
C LEU A 120 14.01 -5.84 -4.50
N VAL A 121 13.69 -7.12 -4.61
CA VAL A 121 14.60 -8.21 -4.25
C VAL A 121 15.74 -8.32 -5.26
N ALA A 122 16.96 -8.10 -4.78
CA ALA A 122 18.19 -8.14 -5.55
C ALA A 122 19.37 -8.52 -4.64
N SER A 123 20.51 -8.89 -5.24
CA SER A 123 21.71 -9.28 -4.48
C SER A 123 22.36 -8.12 -3.70
N ASP A 124 22.10 -6.86 -4.09
CA ASP A 124 22.70 -5.65 -3.52
C ASP A 124 21.82 -4.93 -2.50
N MET A 125 20.84 -5.64 -1.93
CA MET A 125 19.88 -5.06 -0.99
C MET A 125 20.53 -4.55 0.30
N LYS A 126 20.09 -3.35 0.71
CA LYS A 126 20.40 -2.74 2.00
C LYS A 126 19.12 -2.48 2.76
N VAL A 127 18.99 -3.08 3.95
CA VAL A 127 17.86 -2.88 4.85
C VAL A 127 18.35 -2.10 6.06
N ARG A 128 17.74 -0.94 6.32
CA ARG A 128 18.14 -0.03 7.39
C ARG A 128 16.96 0.40 8.21
N ILE A 129 17.15 0.48 9.53
CA ILE A 129 16.16 0.95 10.49
C ILE A 129 16.62 2.30 11.01
N TYR A 130 15.71 3.26 10.97
CA TYR A 130 15.92 4.62 11.45
C TYR A 130 14.94 4.93 12.58
N GLY A 131 15.41 5.68 13.56
CA GLY A 131 14.55 6.35 14.54
C GLY A 131 13.71 7.43 13.85
N PHE A 132 12.70 7.94 14.56
CA PHE A 132 11.85 9.02 14.03
C PHE A 132 12.58 10.36 13.91
N ASP A 133 13.64 10.54 14.71
CA ASP A 133 14.64 11.61 14.63
C ASP A 133 15.56 11.50 13.39
N GLY A 134 15.55 10.36 12.69
CA GLY A 134 16.34 10.12 11.49
C GLY A 134 17.68 9.44 11.75
N ASP A 135 17.98 9.09 13.00
CA ASP A 135 19.24 8.41 13.34
C ASP A 135 19.23 6.95 12.88
N LEU A 136 20.36 6.48 12.37
CA LEU A 136 20.52 5.09 11.95
C LEU A 136 20.64 4.19 13.19
N VAL A 137 19.66 3.31 13.38
CA VAL A 137 19.58 2.41 14.54
C VAL A 137 20.25 1.07 14.23
N ALA A 138 19.97 0.52 13.05
CA ALA A 138 20.50 -0.77 12.63
C ALA A 138 20.57 -0.88 11.09
N GLU A 139 21.61 -1.57 10.60
CA GLU A 139 21.68 -2.08 9.23
C GLU A 139 21.62 -3.61 9.29
N LEU A 140 20.64 -4.20 8.59
CA LEU A 140 20.34 -5.63 8.69
C LEU A 140 20.99 -6.41 7.55
N LYS A 141 21.44 -7.62 7.87
CA LYS A 141 21.93 -8.60 6.88
C LYS A 141 20.80 -9.44 6.28
N ASN A 142 19.65 -9.47 6.93
CA ASN A 142 18.47 -10.23 6.55
C ASN A 142 17.21 -9.38 6.78
N PHE A 143 16.04 -9.95 6.55
CA PHE A 143 14.77 -9.27 6.73
C PHE A 143 14.20 -9.38 8.14
N SER A 144 15.04 -9.58 9.16
CA SER A 144 14.59 -9.67 10.55
C SER A 144 15.47 -8.85 11.49
N TRP A 145 14.85 -8.34 12.56
CA TRP A 145 15.55 -7.53 13.56
C TRP A 145 15.08 -7.90 14.96
N ASN A 146 16.00 -7.94 15.91
CA ASN A 146 15.74 -8.30 17.32
C ASN A 146 15.57 -7.08 18.23
N GLY A 147 15.44 -5.88 17.68
CA GLY A 147 15.29 -4.64 18.44
C GLY A 147 16.58 -4.06 19.02
N LYS A 148 17.78 -4.59 18.68
CA LYS A 148 19.06 -4.08 19.18
C LYS A 148 19.75 -3.14 18.20
N ASN A 149 20.36 -2.08 18.72
CA ASN A 149 21.19 -1.16 17.94
C ASN A 149 22.62 -1.70 17.73
N SER A 150 23.48 -0.94 17.05
CA SER A 150 24.88 -1.29 16.79
C SER A 150 25.73 -1.54 18.04
N SER A 151 25.37 -0.97 19.20
CA SER A 151 26.05 -1.21 20.48
C SER A 151 25.56 -2.48 21.21
N GLY A 152 24.55 -3.16 20.68
CA GLY A 152 23.93 -4.34 21.31
C GLY A 152 22.86 -4.02 22.36
N ALA A 153 22.59 -2.74 22.63
CA ALA A 153 21.51 -2.31 23.51
C ALA A 153 20.16 -2.33 22.77
N TYR A 154 19.07 -2.60 23.51
CA TYR A 154 17.72 -2.49 22.95
C TYR A 154 17.37 -1.04 22.62
N ALA A 155 16.82 -0.84 21.43
CA ALA A 155 16.30 0.46 21.00
C ALA A 155 15.15 0.92 21.91
N ALA A 156 14.94 2.24 21.99
CA ALA A 156 13.91 2.84 22.82
C ALA A 156 12.50 2.50 22.30
N SER A 157 11.49 2.53 23.17
CA SER A 157 10.10 2.44 22.71
C SER A 157 9.75 3.63 21.83
N GLY A 158 9.10 3.40 20.69
CA GLY A 158 8.73 4.49 19.79
C GLY A 158 8.47 4.05 18.34
N PRO A 159 8.12 5.00 17.46
CA PRO A 159 7.97 4.76 16.05
C PRO A 159 9.34 4.66 15.34
N TYR A 160 9.45 3.71 14.42
CA TYR A 160 10.63 3.46 13.60
C TYR A 160 10.25 3.37 12.12
N ILE A 161 11.23 3.69 11.27
CA ILE A 161 11.12 3.58 9.82
C ILE A 161 12.11 2.54 9.32
N VAL A 162 11.63 1.57 8.56
CA VAL A 162 12.48 0.64 7.81
C VAL A 162 12.60 1.14 6.36
N PHE A 163 13.82 1.26 5.88
CA PHE A 163 14.15 1.59 4.50
C PHE A 163 14.86 0.42 3.85
N VAL A 164 14.41 0.08 2.64
CA VAL A 164 15.04 -0.93 1.79
C VAL A 164 15.50 -0.25 0.52
N LYS A 165 16.77 -0.44 0.14
CA LYS A 165 17.34 0.05 -1.12
C LYS A 165 18.02 -1.09 -1.84
N SER A 166 17.82 -1.17 -3.14
CA SER A 166 18.54 -2.08 -4.05
C SER A 166 18.79 -1.40 -5.38
N GLY A 167 19.53 -2.06 -6.28
CA GLY A 167 19.71 -1.60 -7.66
C GLY A 167 18.40 -1.52 -8.44
N LYS A 168 17.36 -2.24 -7.98
CA LYS A 168 16.02 -2.23 -8.58
C LYS A 168 15.10 -1.13 -8.04
N GLY A 169 15.46 -0.45 -6.95
CA GLY A 169 14.66 0.65 -6.42
C GLY A 169 14.76 0.86 -4.90
N LYS A 170 13.73 1.50 -4.34
CA LYS A 170 13.64 1.80 -2.91
C LYS A 170 12.25 1.47 -2.38
N GLY A 171 12.18 0.98 -1.14
CA GLY A 171 10.96 0.72 -0.39
C GLY A 171 11.05 1.29 1.02
N LYS A 172 9.90 1.63 1.60
CA LYS A 172 9.80 2.16 2.97
C LYS A 172 8.65 1.51 3.73
N GLY A 173 8.85 1.33 5.03
CA GLY A 173 7.88 0.79 5.97
C GLY A 173 7.94 1.52 7.31
N LYS A 174 6.87 1.45 8.09
CA LYS A 174 6.80 2.02 9.44
C LYS A 174 6.35 0.96 10.42
N PHE A 175 6.88 1.01 11.64
CA PHE A 175 6.48 0.13 12.73
C PHE A 175 6.69 0.79 14.08
N VAL A 176 6.09 0.23 15.12
CA VAL A 176 6.27 0.68 16.50
C VAL A 176 7.02 -0.40 17.27
N LEU A 177 8.06 -0.01 18.00
CA LEU A 177 8.73 -0.86 18.98
C LEU A 177 8.24 -0.49 20.38
N ILE A 178 7.98 -1.51 21.20
CA ILE A 178 7.61 -1.38 22.60
C ILE A 178 8.57 -2.24 23.41
N ARG A 179 9.30 -1.63 24.33
CA ARG A 179 10.17 -2.32 25.29
C ARG A 179 9.40 -2.81 26.50
#